data_AF-A0A8T6NAZ5-F1
#
_entry.id   AF-A0A8T6NAZ5-F1
#
_cell.length_a   1.000
_cell.length_b   1.000
_cell.length_c   1.000
_cell.angle_alpha   90.00
_cell.angle_beta   90.00
_cell.angle_gamma   90.00
#
_symmetry.space_group_name_H-M   'P 1'
#
loop_
_entity.id
_entity.type
_entity.pdbx_description
1 polymer ?
#
loop_
_entity_poly.entity_id
_entity_poly.type
_entity_poly.pdbx_seq_one_letter_code
_entity_poly.pdbx_strand_id
1 'polypeptide(L)'
;MAGTSDWLDVRGWMESIVGWSMDQVHDLLPSSDIGLGPLGSVNLQGEFASIQGALETFLFTTIMCTIVFATMMLTLMVVPYIERKFIARLMDRLGATTSLRSLWIGEGHTTAGQWWNQLPFGIGAPIGWVNGMLNSSFGNKSKHVAVDRVHNRGYHGIWFLFPGFFQALADFLKFATKEHMVPTKADRLVFETAPVIIIATTIMVYAFIPFGPHIWAANPELSLVFMMAIFGVAPLGVFFAGWSSNNKYTLIGGMRSAAQLTAYEIPLLISVLAIAVISGSFNILEIVDFQIETSNTWNLFIMPLGAALFLITMIAEVERIPFDMPEAEAELVEGWWTEYGGIRWGLMFAVEMMRAYAACILFALFFLGGWQLPFEDTLVGLPYVGVIFDFLANATPGLVVLLLKAYLMFAFFVWVRASLHRVRTDQILEFGWRWLLPASMVNLAVAIWLRLEVWDSTAAGGWPIWAVPVLFGSFIVAFVVLALDEDEDALELNRRMYHTQTLEKASPGTHRD
;
A
#
# COMPACT_ATOMS: atom_id res chain seq x y z
N MET A 1 -4.75 -7.37 29.23
CA MET A 1 -3.31 -7.01 29.25
C MET A 1 -2.45 -8.23 29.54
N ALA A 2 -2.70 -9.34 28.84
CA ALA A 2 -1.64 -10.32 28.60
C ALA A 2 -0.98 -9.80 27.32
N GLY A 3 0.06 -8.99 27.49
CA GLY A 3 0.65 -8.21 26.42
C GLY A 3 1.05 -9.09 25.25
N THR A 4 0.73 -8.63 24.04
CA THR A 4 1.44 -9.04 22.83
C THR A 4 2.93 -9.09 23.13
N SER A 5 3.60 -10.15 22.71
CA SER A 5 5.02 -10.50 22.94
C SER A 5 6.06 -9.48 22.41
N ASP A 6 5.63 -8.25 22.11
CA ASP A 6 6.45 -7.21 21.53
C ASP A 6 7.27 -6.51 22.61
N TRP A 7 8.54 -6.89 22.72
CA TRP A 7 9.53 -6.24 23.58
C TRP A 7 9.91 -4.82 23.10
N LEU A 8 9.49 -4.44 21.88
CA LEU A 8 9.83 -3.17 21.25
C LEU A 8 8.82 -2.06 21.63
N ASP A 9 8.86 -1.61 22.89
CA ASP A 9 8.05 -0.46 23.37
C ASP A 9 8.69 0.89 23.02
N VAL A 10 8.67 1.24 21.74
CA VAL A 10 9.20 2.53 21.24
C VAL A 10 8.51 3.71 21.93
N ARG A 11 7.20 3.59 22.17
CA ARG A 11 6.41 4.66 22.77
C ARG A 11 6.85 4.97 24.20
N GLY A 12 6.92 3.95 25.06
CA GLY A 12 7.33 4.12 26.44
C GLY A 12 8.76 4.63 26.56
N TRP A 13 9.65 4.20 25.66
CA TRP A 13 11.02 4.73 25.61
C TRP A 13 11.05 6.21 25.25
N MET A 14 10.29 6.63 24.22
CA MET A 14 10.24 8.04 23.83
C MET A 14 9.58 8.92 24.88
N GLU A 15 8.51 8.44 25.53
CA GLU A 15 7.84 9.14 26.63
C GLU A 15 8.79 9.34 27.82
N SER A 16 9.53 8.29 28.21
CA SER A 16 10.53 8.39 29.27
C SER A 16 11.67 9.36 28.94
N ILE A 17 12.17 9.36 27.69
CA ILE A 17 13.25 10.26 27.25
C ILE A 17 12.77 11.71 27.23
N VAL A 18 11.57 11.97 26.70
CA VAL A 18 11.01 13.32 26.64
C VAL A 18 10.73 13.85 28.04
N GLY A 19 10.09 13.05 28.91
CA GLY A 19 9.85 13.42 30.30
C GLY A 19 11.17 13.72 31.05
N TRP A 20 12.15 12.82 30.96
CA TRP A 20 13.48 13.05 31.55
C TRP A 20 14.12 14.34 31.04
N SER A 21 14.06 14.61 29.73
CA SER A 21 14.64 15.83 29.16
C SER A 21 13.94 17.10 29.65
N MET A 22 12.62 17.06 29.85
CA MET A 22 11.85 18.23 30.29
C MET A 22 12.03 18.48 31.79
N ASP A 23 12.11 17.42 32.60
CA ASP A 23 12.45 17.52 34.03
C ASP A 23 13.84 18.12 34.22
N GLN A 24 14.83 17.72 33.41
CA GLN A 24 16.16 18.34 33.46
C GLN A 24 16.12 19.84 33.12
N VAL A 25 15.31 20.26 32.15
CA VAL A 25 15.16 21.69 31.82
C VAL A 25 14.47 22.44 32.96
N HIS A 26 13.42 21.87 33.54
CA HIS A 26 12.73 22.44 34.70
C HIS A 26 13.67 22.64 35.90
N ASP A 27 14.52 21.65 36.19
CA ASP A 27 15.45 21.69 37.32
C ASP A 27 16.63 22.65 37.10
N LEU A 28 16.99 22.92 35.84
CA LEU A 28 18.04 23.89 35.49
C LEU A 28 17.55 25.35 35.50
N LEU A 29 16.24 25.58 35.45
CA LEU A 29 15.68 26.94 35.45
C LEU A 29 15.78 27.59 36.84
N PRO A 30 16.13 28.89 36.91
CA PRO A 30 16.24 29.58 38.18
C PRO A 30 14.87 29.67 38.87
N SER A 31 14.81 29.17 40.10
CA SER A 31 13.62 29.21 40.95
C SER A 31 13.34 30.59 41.53
N SER A 32 14.29 31.52 41.41
CA SER A 32 14.20 32.88 41.92
C SER A 32 13.43 33.79 40.97
N ASP A 33 12.53 34.61 41.51
CA ASP A 33 11.81 35.62 40.77
C ASP A 33 12.78 36.63 40.12
N ILE A 34 12.82 36.64 38.79
CA ILE A 34 13.63 37.58 38.03
C ILE A 34 12.83 38.88 37.91
N GLY A 35 13.30 39.93 38.57
CA GLY A 35 12.70 41.27 38.47
C GLY A 35 12.98 41.91 37.11
N LEU A 36 11.93 42.17 36.33
CA LEU A 36 11.98 42.83 35.02
C LEU A 36 11.71 44.35 35.11
N GLY A 37 11.96 44.96 36.27
CA GLY A 37 11.74 46.40 36.49
C GLY A 37 10.25 46.76 36.41
N PRO A 38 9.83 47.76 35.59
CA PRO A 38 8.43 48.21 35.54
C PRO A 38 7.44 47.17 34.98
N LEU A 39 7.93 46.03 34.48
CA LEU A 39 7.13 44.93 33.94
C LEU A 39 6.79 43.83 34.96
N GLY A 40 7.23 43.97 36.23
CA GLY A 40 6.96 43.00 37.30
C GLY A 40 8.09 41.99 37.52
N SER A 41 7.80 40.89 38.20
CA SER A 41 8.73 39.77 38.43
C SER A 41 8.19 38.49 37.77
N VAL A 42 9.07 37.70 37.16
CA VAL A 42 8.70 36.45 36.50
C VAL A 42 9.44 35.30 37.16
N ASN A 43 8.68 34.27 37.54
CA ASN A 43 9.24 33.00 37.99
C ASN A 43 9.36 32.07 36.78
N LEU A 44 10.56 31.96 36.20
CA LEU A 44 10.76 31.16 34.99
C LEU A 44 10.48 29.67 35.21
N GLN A 45 10.79 29.14 36.39
CA GLN A 45 10.54 27.75 36.72
C GLN A 45 9.04 27.45 36.83
N GLY A 46 8.27 28.31 37.52
CA GLY A 46 6.83 28.18 37.64
C GLY A 46 6.09 28.34 36.31
N GLU A 47 6.50 29.31 35.49
CA GLU A 47 5.93 29.52 34.15
C GLU A 47 6.23 28.33 33.23
N PHE A 48 7.46 27.78 33.27
CA PHE A 48 7.83 26.60 32.49
C PHE A 48 7.04 25.36 32.91
N ALA A 49 6.86 25.12 34.22
CA ALA A 49 6.06 24.01 34.73
C ALA A 49 4.61 24.05 34.21
N SER A 50 4.04 25.23 33.99
CA SER A 50 2.69 25.38 33.41
C SER A 50 2.60 24.97 31.94
N ILE A 51 3.70 25.07 31.19
CA ILE A 51 3.79 24.76 29.75
C ILE A 51 4.38 23.36 29.51
N GLN A 52 5.09 22.79 30.50
CA GLN A 52 5.85 21.55 30.41
C GLN A 52 5.03 20.41 29.78
N GLY A 53 3.84 20.11 30.30
CA GLY A 53 3.02 19.00 29.77
C GLY A 53 2.58 19.19 28.31
N ALA A 54 2.33 20.43 27.88
CA ALA A 54 2.01 20.72 26.48
C ALA A 54 3.24 20.55 25.57
N LEU A 55 4.41 20.97 26.05
CA LEU A 55 5.68 20.82 25.34
C LEU A 55 6.10 19.35 25.22
N GLU A 56 5.95 18.58 26.31
CA GLU A 56 6.17 17.12 26.33
C GLU A 56 5.30 16.44 25.27
N THR A 57 3.99 16.71 25.28
CA THR A 57 3.04 16.14 24.32
C THR A 57 3.42 16.51 22.88
N PHE A 58 3.77 17.77 22.62
CA PHE A 58 4.16 18.24 21.30
C PHE A 58 5.44 17.57 20.79
N LEU A 59 6.49 17.51 21.61
CA LEU A 59 7.77 16.89 21.26
C LEU A 59 7.62 15.39 21.08
N PHE A 60 6.95 14.71 22.01
CA PHE A 60 6.63 13.29 21.92
C PHE A 60 5.89 12.97 20.62
N THR A 61 4.82 13.70 20.31
CA THR A 61 4.04 13.49 19.09
C THR A 61 4.89 13.75 17.83
N THR A 62 5.71 14.79 17.83
CA THR A 62 6.59 15.12 16.70
C THR A 62 7.63 14.01 16.46
N ILE A 63 8.22 13.46 17.52
CA ILE A 63 9.17 12.35 17.45
C ILE A 63 8.46 11.10 16.91
N MET A 64 7.29 10.74 17.44
CA MET A 64 6.53 9.58 16.97
C MET A 64 6.12 9.71 15.50
N CYS A 65 5.64 10.88 15.07
CA CYS A 65 5.36 11.17 13.67
C CYS A 65 6.62 10.98 12.80
N THR A 66 7.79 11.42 13.28
CA THR A 66 9.06 11.27 12.56
C THR A 66 9.48 9.80 12.45
N ILE A 67 9.33 9.03 13.53
CA ILE A 67 9.65 7.58 13.55
C ILE A 67 8.73 6.82 12.60
N VAL A 68 7.42 7.08 12.66
CA VAL A 68 6.44 6.44 11.77
C VAL A 68 6.70 6.82 10.32
N PHE A 69 6.95 8.10 10.03
CA PHE A 69 7.28 8.57 8.69
C PHE A 69 8.58 7.93 8.16
N ALA A 70 9.63 7.85 8.98
CA ALA A 70 10.89 7.22 8.61
C ALA A 70 10.72 5.73 8.35
N THR A 71 9.95 5.03 9.20
CA THR A 71 9.62 3.62 9.05
C THR A 71 8.86 3.38 7.74
N MET A 72 7.85 4.20 7.45
CA MET A 72 7.12 4.17 6.19
C MET A 72 8.04 4.38 4.99
N MET A 73 8.90 5.39 5.01
CA MET A 73 9.78 5.71 3.86
C MET A 73 10.83 4.62 3.60
N LEU A 74 11.42 4.06 4.65
CA LEU A 74 12.41 2.97 4.52
C LEU A 74 11.76 1.68 4.01
N THR A 75 10.56 1.36 4.47
CA THR A 75 9.83 0.15 4.06
C THR A 75 9.27 0.27 2.65
N LEU A 76 8.85 1.48 2.24
CA LEU A 76 8.37 1.75 0.89
C LEU A 76 9.42 1.44 -0.19
N MET A 77 10.72 1.62 0.07
CA MET A 77 11.77 1.30 -0.91
C MET A 77 11.76 -0.18 -1.34
N VAL A 78 11.29 -1.07 -0.47
CA VAL A 78 11.21 -2.52 -0.74
C VAL A 78 10.08 -2.83 -1.74
N VAL A 79 9.03 -2.01 -1.78
CA VAL A 79 7.80 -2.27 -2.56
C VAL A 79 8.06 -2.24 -4.08
N PRO A 80 8.63 -1.16 -4.67
CA PRO A 80 9.00 -1.15 -6.09
C PRO A 80 10.03 -2.24 -6.45
N TYR A 81 10.88 -2.61 -5.49
CA TYR A 81 11.85 -3.68 -5.67
C TYR A 81 11.18 -5.05 -5.81
N ILE A 82 10.20 -5.36 -4.93
CA ILE A 82 9.39 -6.59 -5.02
C ILE A 82 8.67 -6.63 -6.36
N GLU A 83 7.99 -5.55 -6.73
CA GLU A 83 7.20 -5.49 -7.96
C GLU A 83 8.05 -5.79 -9.21
N ARG A 84 9.15 -5.06 -9.38
CA ARG A 84 10.04 -5.23 -10.54
C ARG A 84 10.59 -6.65 -10.63
N LYS A 85 10.97 -7.24 -9.49
CA LYS A 85 11.60 -8.57 -9.46
C LYS A 85 10.59 -9.70 -9.62
N PHE A 86 9.41 -9.57 -9.02
CA PHE A 86 8.38 -10.59 -9.07
C PHE A 86 7.74 -10.66 -10.45
N ILE A 87 7.43 -9.53 -11.08
CA ILE A 87 6.96 -9.47 -12.48
C ILE A 87 8.01 -10.04 -13.43
N ALA A 88 9.28 -9.66 -13.26
CA ALA A 88 10.35 -10.17 -14.11
C ALA A 88 10.44 -11.71 -14.07
N ARG A 89 10.21 -12.34 -12.90
CA ARG A 89 10.16 -13.80 -12.78
C ARG A 89 8.93 -14.42 -13.44
N LEU A 90 7.76 -13.79 -13.32
CA LEU A 90 6.53 -14.32 -13.90
C LEU A 90 6.50 -14.23 -15.43
N MET A 91 7.09 -13.18 -16.01
CA MET A 91 7.11 -12.95 -17.46
C MET A 91 8.24 -13.70 -18.18
N ASP A 92 9.20 -14.27 -17.44
CA ASP A 92 10.34 -14.98 -18.03
C ASP A 92 9.99 -16.45 -18.33
N ARG A 93 9.39 -16.71 -19.50
CA ARG A 93 9.08 -18.10 -19.92
C ARG A 93 10.30 -18.85 -20.46
N LEU A 94 11.30 -18.18 -21.07
CA LEU A 94 12.47 -18.82 -21.73
C LEU A 94 13.68 -17.85 -21.94
N GLY A 95 13.80 -16.75 -21.19
CA GLY A 95 14.88 -15.76 -21.32
C GLY A 95 14.78 -14.80 -22.52
N ALA A 96 13.68 -14.87 -23.30
CA ALA A 96 13.62 -14.33 -24.66
C ALA A 96 12.46 -13.36 -24.96
N THR A 97 11.73 -12.86 -23.97
CA THR A 97 10.69 -11.84 -24.21
C THR A 97 10.99 -10.56 -23.44
N THR A 98 10.96 -9.46 -24.18
CA THR A 98 11.23 -8.07 -23.77
C THR A 98 10.31 -7.62 -22.64
N SER A 99 10.78 -7.63 -21.40
CA SER A 99 10.14 -6.88 -20.31
C SER A 99 11.21 -6.39 -19.35
N LEU A 100 11.36 -5.06 -19.31
CA LEU A 100 12.30 -4.26 -18.53
C LEU A 100 13.76 -4.34 -18.99
N ARG A 101 14.17 -3.29 -19.70
CA ARG A 101 15.56 -2.88 -19.92
C ARG A 101 16.29 -3.03 -18.58
N SER A 102 17.39 -3.77 -18.58
CA SER A 102 18.02 -4.18 -17.33
C SER A 102 18.34 -2.98 -16.44
N LEU A 103 18.19 -3.23 -15.14
CA LEU A 103 18.54 -2.38 -13.99
C LEU A 103 19.92 -1.69 -14.04
N TRP A 104 20.71 -1.95 -15.08
CA TRP A 104 22.08 -1.51 -15.24
C TRP A 104 22.31 -0.77 -16.55
N ILE A 105 21.29 -0.55 -17.39
CA ILE A 105 21.43 0.08 -18.71
C ILE A 105 20.35 1.15 -18.91
N GLY A 106 20.77 2.40 -19.04
CA GLY A 106 19.95 3.53 -19.49
C GLY A 106 19.63 3.48 -20.98
N GLU A 107 18.83 4.43 -21.44
CA GLU A 107 18.57 4.64 -22.86
C GLU A 107 19.87 4.87 -23.63
N GLY A 108 20.15 4.02 -24.64
CA GLY A 108 21.30 4.17 -25.55
C GLY A 108 22.57 3.36 -25.23
N HIS A 109 22.46 2.17 -24.63
CA HIS A 109 23.60 1.29 -24.27
C HIS A 109 24.54 1.84 -23.18
N THR A 110 24.19 2.95 -22.53
CA THR A 110 24.94 3.48 -21.38
C THR A 110 24.57 2.70 -20.13
N THR A 111 25.56 2.27 -19.35
CA THR A 111 25.23 1.61 -18.07
C THR A 111 24.77 2.62 -17.01
N ALA A 112 23.95 2.22 -16.04
CA ALA A 112 23.49 3.09 -14.96
C ALA A 112 24.66 3.74 -14.20
N GLY A 113 25.79 3.04 -14.03
CA GLY A 113 27.02 3.61 -13.47
C GLY A 113 27.66 4.69 -14.35
N GLN A 114 27.61 4.53 -15.68
CA GLN A 114 28.06 5.57 -16.61
C GLN A 114 27.14 6.78 -16.62
N TRP A 115 25.83 6.59 -16.43
CA TRP A 115 24.90 7.71 -16.28
C TRP A 115 25.20 8.54 -15.03
N TRP A 116 25.48 7.90 -13.88
CA TRP A 116 25.90 8.62 -12.66
C TRP A 116 27.15 9.47 -12.88
N ASN A 117 28.08 9.00 -13.72
CA ASN A 117 29.29 9.76 -14.07
C ASN A 117 29.02 10.95 -15.02
N GLN A 118 27.82 11.05 -15.61
CA GLN A 118 27.42 12.18 -16.47
C GLN A 118 26.79 13.34 -15.67
N LEU A 119 26.51 13.17 -14.37
CA LEU A 119 25.96 14.24 -13.56
C LEU A 119 26.95 15.42 -13.41
N PRO A 120 26.47 16.66 -13.50
CA PRO A 120 27.31 17.84 -13.40
C PRO A 120 28.01 17.91 -12.03
N PHE A 121 29.20 18.51 -12.01
CA PHE A 121 30.04 18.70 -10.81
C PHE A 121 30.58 17.41 -10.16
N GLY A 122 30.50 16.26 -10.84
CA GLY A 122 31.07 15.00 -10.33
C GLY A 122 30.35 14.42 -9.11
N ILE A 123 29.18 14.95 -8.77
CA ILE A 123 28.36 14.54 -7.62
C ILE A 123 27.97 13.06 -7.72
N GLY A 124 27.83 12.53 -8.94
CA GLY A 124 27.50 11.13 -9.17
C GLY A 124 28.69 10.17 -9.21
N ALA A 125 29.95 10.64 -9.14
CA ALA A 125 31.12 9.76 -9.26
C ALA A 125 31.22 8.68 -8.16
N PRO A 126 30.93 8.96 -6.87
CA PRO A 126 30.93 7.93 -5.82
C PRO A 126 29.87 6.86 -6.08
N ILE A 127 28.67 7.28 -6.49
CA ILE A 127 27.54 6.38 -6.78
C ILE A 127 27.84 5.57 -8.05
N GLY A 128 28.41 6.19 -9.07
CA GLY A 128 28.85 5.53 -10.31
C GLY A 128 29.92 4.47 -10.04
N TRP A 129 30.86 4.74 -9.13
CA TRP A 129 31.86 3.76 -8.68
C TRP A 129 31.23 2.59 -7.94
N VAL A 130 30.36 2.84 -6.95
CA VAL A 130 29.64 1.78 -6.23
C VAL A 130 28.82 0.93 -7.19
N ASN A 131 28.10 1.56 -8.11
CA ASN A 131 27.29 0.87 -9.11
C ASN A 131 28.18 0.05 -10.07
N GLY A 132 29.33 0.60 -10.49
CA GLY A 132 30.33 -0.12 -11.29
C GLY A 132 30.91 -1.34 -10.56
N MET A 133 31.22 -1.21 -9.27
CA MET A 133 31.71 -2.30 -8.42
C MET A 133 30.65 -3.39 -8.21
N LEU A 134 29.40 -2.99 -7.96
CA LEU A 134 28.28 -3.93 -7.82
C LEU A 134 28.00 -4.63 -9.14
N ASN A 135 28.08 -3.94 -10.28
CA ASN A 135 27.91 -4.55 -11.60
C ASN A 135 29.09 -5.46 -11.98
N SER A 136 30.32 -5.18 -11.55
CA SER A 136 31.43 -6.09 -11.82
C SER A 136 31.39 -7.35 -10.95
N SER A 137 30.89 -7.22 -9.71
CA SER A 137 30.82 -8.31 -8.73
C SER A 137 29.55 -9.15 -8.83
N PHE A 138 28.41 -8.52 -9.14
CA PHE A 138 27.06 -9.13 -9.22
C PHE A 138 26.43 -9.01 -10.61
N GLY A 139 27.20 -8.56 -11.62
CA GLY A 139 26.72 -8.41 -12.99
C GLY A 139 26.42 -9.72 -13.68
N ASN A 140 25.61 -9.62 -14.72
CA ASN A 140 24.95 -10.76 -15.31
C ASN A 140 25.80 -11.41 -16.42
N LYS A 141 26.60 -12.41 -16.04
CA LYS A 141 27.26 -13.31 -17.01
C LYS A 141 26.55 -14.67 -17.01
N SER A 142 25.99 -15.05 -18.17
CA SER A 142 25.32 -16.34 -18.35
C SER A 142 26.13 -17.23 -19.30
N LYS A 143 26.10 -18.55 -19.07
CA LYS A 143 26.72 -19.53 -19.98
C LYS A 143 25.94 -19.69 -21.30
N HIS A 144 24.67 -19.26 -21.34
CA HIS A 144 23.84 -19.37 -22.54
C HIS A 144 24.09 -18.18 -23.47
N VAL A 145 24.66 -18.45 -24.65
CA VAL A 145 25.02 -17.43 -25.65
C VAL A 145 23.83 -16.57 -26.09
N ALA A 146 22.61 -17.11 -26.12
CA ALA A 146 21.41 -16.33 -26.44
C ALA A 146 21.05 -15.29 -25.35
N VAL A 147 21.37 -15.58 -24.08
CA VAL A 147 21.17 -14.71 -22.92
C VAL A 147 22.32 -13.71 -22.78
N ASP A 148 23.55 -14.16 -23.07
CA ASP A 148 24.79 -13.36 -22.98
C ASP A 148 24.94 -12.36 -24.16
N ARG A 149 24.40 -12.70 -25.35
CA ARG A 149 24.35 -11.83 -26.54
C ARG A 149 23.66 -10.48 -26.30
N VAL A 150 22.77 -10.41 -25.32
CA VAL A 150 21.99 -9.20 -25.03
C VAL A 150 22.67 -8.32 -23.97
N HIS A 151 23.83 -8.71 -23.41
CA HIS A 151 24.62 -7.98 -22.41
C HIS A 151 23.75 -7.26 -21.34
N ASN A 152 23.60 -7.88 -20.16
CA ASN A 152 22.65 -7.50 -19.11
C ASN A 152 21.19 -7.78 -19.46
N ARG A 153 20.79 -9.05 -19.39
CA ARG A 153 19.47 -9.40 -18.86
C ARG A 153 19.68 -10.09 -17.53
N GLY A 154 18.77 -9.85 -16.59
CA GLY A 154 18.82 -10.34 -15.22
C GLY A 154 18.73 -11.87 -15.11
N TYR A 155 19.75 -12.66 -15.48
CA TYR A 155 19.86 -14.02 -14.98
C TYR A 155 20.25 -13.96 -13.50
N HIS A 156 19.29 -14.32 -12.65
CA HIS A 156 19.45 -14.38 -11.21
C HIS A 156 20.20 -15.67 -10.84
N GLY A 157 21.49 -15.55 -10.50
CA GLY A 157 22.13 -16.54 -9.65
C GLY A 157 21.38 -16.67 -8.31
N ILE A 158 21.48 -17.85 -7.70
CA ILE A 158 20.85 -18.21 -6.41
C ILE A 158 21.29 -17.28 -5.27
N TRP A 159 22.41 -16.55 -5.43
CA TRP A 159 22.97 -15.68 -4.41
C TRP A 159 22.52 -14.21 -4.53
N PHE A 160 21.49 -13.93 -3.73
CA PHE A 160 21.36 -12.75 -2.85
C PHE A 160 20.61 -11.51 -3.36
N LEU A 161 19.73 -11.04 -2.47
CA LEU A 161 18.61 -10.11 -2.64
C LEU A 161 18.98 -8.63 -2.96
N PHE A 162 20.24 -8.26 -3.13
CA PHE A 162 20.64 -6.85 -3.15
C PHE A 162 20.69 -6.11 -4.50
N PRO A 163 20.88 -6.75 -5.68
CA PRO A 163 20.95 -6.02 -6.94
C PRO A 163 19.64 -5.28 -7.24
N GLY A 164 19.68 -3.94 -7.22
CA GLY A 164 18.56 -3.09 -7.61
C GLY A 164 17.81 -2.36 -6.50
N PHE A 165 18.15 -2.58 -5.23
CA PHE A 165 17.49 -1.90 -4.10
C PHE A 165 17.62 -0.36 -4.20
N PHE A 166 18.81 0.13 -4.57
CA PHE A 166 19.07 1.57 -4.73
C PHE A 166 18.49 2.18 -6.02
N GLN A 167 17.82 1.40 -6.88
CA GLN A 167 17.26 1.92 -8.12
C GLN A 167 16.11 2.89 -7.86
N ALA A 168 15.26 2.63 -6.87
CA ALA A 168 14.16 3.54 -6.51
C ALA A 168 14.71 4.92 -6.11
N LEU A 169 15.84 4.95 -5.38
CA LEU A 169 16.54 6.20 -5.03
C LEU A 169 17.12 6.89 -6.27
N ALA A 170 17.68 6.12 -7.21
CA ALA A 170 18.18 6.65 -8.47
C ALA A 170 17.07 7.27 -9.34
N ASP A 171 15.92 6.60 -9.43
CA ASP A 171 14.75 7.09 -10.15
C ASP A 171 14.22 8.37 -9.50
N PHE A 172 14.14 8.43 -8.17
CA PHE A 172 13.77 9.65 -7.44
C PHE A 172 14.72 10.82 -7.74
N LEU A 173 16.04 10.61 -7.67
CA LEU A 173 17.04 11.65 -7.97
C LEU A 173 16.97 12.10 -9.44
N LYS A 174 16.69 11.18 -10.37
CA LYS A 174 16.41 11.50 -11.77
C LYS A 174 15.18 12.39 -11.91
N PHE A 175 14.07 12.09 -11.24
CA PHE A 175 12.86 12.93 -11.30
C PHE A 175 13.06 14.30 -10.65
N ALA A 176 13.84 14.37 -9.55
CA ALA A 176 14.16 15.62 -8.87
C ALA A 176 15.02 16.58 -9.70
N THR A 177 15.89 16.05 -10.56
CA THR A 177 16.79 16.84 -11.42
C THR A 177 16.15 17.24 -12.76
N LYS A 178 15.04 16.61 -13.14
CA LYS A 178 14.34 16.92 -14.39
C LYS A 178 13.67 18.30 -14.31
N GLU A 179 13.65 19.00 -15.43
CA GLU A 179 13.02 20.30 -15.56
C GLU A 179 11.52 20.23 -15.26
N HIS A 180 11.05 21.25 -14.55
CA HIS A 180 9.64 21.45 -14.29
C HIS A 180 9.01 22.24 -15.45
N MET A 181 8.07 21.59 -16.13
CA MET A 181 7.26 22.22 -17.19
C MET A 181 5.79 22.30 -16.75
N VAL A 182 5.12 23.39 -17.12
CA VAL A 182 3.67 23.57 -17.02
C VAL A 182 3.16 23.92 -18.42
N PRO A 183 2.12 23.23 -18.95
CA PRO A 183 1.56 23.57 -20.25
C PRO A 183 1.04 25.01 -20.30
N THR A 184 1.29 25.72 -21.40
CA THR A 184 0.93 27.16 -21.53
C THR A 184 -0.58 27.42 -21.49
N LYS A 185 -1.39 26.44 -21.88
CA LYS A 185 -2.85 26.51 -21.87
C LYS A 185 -3.48 25.89 -20.62
N ALA A 186 -2.70 25.30 -19.72
CA ALA A 186 -3.20 24.70 -18.49
C ALA A 186 -3.61 25.77 -17.48
N ASP A 187 -4.57 25.44 -16.61
CA ASP A 187 -4.85 26.24 -15.42
C ASP A 187 -3.72 26.03 -14.42
N ARG A 188 -2.80 27.01 -14.33
CA ARG A 188 -1.60 26.91 -13.51
C ARG A 188 -1.91 26.67 -12.03
N LEU A 189 -2.97 27.25 -11.47
CA LEU A 189 -3.23 27.12 -10.04
C LEU A 189 -3.73 25.71 -9.71
N VAL A 190 -4.66 25.19 -10.51
CA VAL A 190 -5.23 23.87 -10.28
C VAL A 190 -4.22 22.78 -10.66
N PHE A 191 -3.44 22.98 -11.73
CA PHE A 191 -2.41 22.03 -12.18
C PHE A 191 -1.34 21.81 -11.11
N GLU A 192 -0.97 22.87 -10.41
CA GLU A 192 0.03 22.83 -9.34
C GLU A 192 -0.50 22.28 -8.03
N THR A 193 -1.77 22.56 -7.69
CA THR A 193 -2.35 22.14 -6.41
C THR A 193 -2.87 20.70 -6.45
N ALA A 194 -3.29 20.18 -7.60
CA ALA A 194 -3.86 18.83 -7.70
C ALA A 194 -2.90 17.70 -7.21
N PRO A 195 -1.61 17.67 -7.60
CA PRO A 195 -0.66 16.71 -7.04
C PRO A 195 -0.49 16.85 -5.53
N VAL A 196 -0.48 18.09 -5.01
CA VAL A 196 -0.33 18.34 -3.57
C VAL A 196 -1.50 17.74 -2.79
N ILE A 197 -2.73 17.83 -3.31
CA ILE A 197 -3.91 17.24 -2.69
C ILE A 197 -3.78 15.71 -2.63
N ILE A 198 -3.37 15.07 -3.74
CA ILE A 198 -3.23 13.61 -3.82
C ILE A 198 -2.10 13.10 -2.91
N ILE A 199 -0.97 13.82 -2.87
CA ILE A 199 0.16 13.50 -1.99
C ILE A 199 -0.22 13.69 -0.51
N ALA A 200 -0.83 14.83 -0.17
CA ALA A 200 -1.18 15.15 1.21
C ALA A 200 -2.19 14.15 1.78
N THR A 201 -3.24 13.82 1.02
CA THR A 201 -4.24 12.82 1.44
C THR A 201 -3.59 11.45 1.67
N THR A 202 -2.70 11.03 0.78
CA THR A 202 -2.01 9.73 0.91
C THR A 202 -1.12 9.68 2.14
N ILE A 203 -0.31 10.72 2.39
CA ILE A 203 0.53 10.79 3.60
C ILE A 203 -0.34 10.83 4.86
N MET A 204 -1.48 11.51 4.81
CA MET A 204 -2.39 11.63 5.95
C MET A 204 -3.03 10.28 6.33
N VAL A 205 -3.31 9.40 5.37
CA VAL A 205 -3.76 8.02 5.65
C VAL A 205 -2.76 7.28 6.55
N TYR A 206 -1.46 7.42 6.28
CA TYR A 206 -0.42 6.75 7.07
C TYR A 206 -0.29 7.26 8.51
N ALA A 207 -0.74 8.48 8.80
CA ALA A 207 -0.75 8.98 10.17
C ALA A 207 -1.67 8.17 11.11
N PHE A 208 -2.70 7.53 10.54
CA PHE A 208 -3.69 6.73 11.27
C PHE A 208 -3.42 5.23 11.18
N ILE A 209 -2.44 4.78 10.41
CA ILE A 209 -2.08 3.36 10.30
C ILE A 209 -1.13 3.00 11.46
N PRO A 210 -1.51 2.09 12.36
CA PRO A 210 -0.59 1.57 13.37
C PRO A 210 0.36 0.54 12.75
N PHE A 211 1.64 0.66 13.09
CA PHE A 211 2.69 -0.27 12.66
C PHE A 211 3.02 -1.34 13.72
N GLY A 212 2.46 -1.20 14.92
CA GLY A 212 2.57 -2.14 16.03
C GLY A 212 1.78 -1.63 17.25
N PRO A 213 1.74 -2.40 18.35
CA PRO A 213 1.02 -2.01 19.57
C PRO A 213 1.50 -0.65 20.13
N HIS A 214 2.81 -0.43 20.06
CA HIS A 214 3.50 0.74 20.59
C HIS A 214 4.09 1.66 19.50
N ILE A 215 3.69 1.48 18.23
CA ILE A 215 4.24 2.25 17.11
C ILE A 215 3.10 2.80 16.25
N TRP A 216 2.66 4.02 16.55
CA TRP A 216 1.66 4.75 15.79
C TRP A 216 1.84 6.26 15.98
N ALA A 217 1.34 7.05 15.03
CA ALA A 217 1.47 8.51 15.06
C ALA A 217 0.24 9.18 15.71
N ALA A 218 -0.97 8.84 15.26
CA ALA A 218 -2.22 9.27 15.88
C ALA A 218 -3.20 8.09 16.06
N ASN A 219 -3.89 8.05 17.21
CA ASN A 219 -4.89 7.02 17.51
C ASN A 219 -6.19 7.64 18.07
N PRO A 220 -7.01 8.31 17.25
CA PRO A 220 -8.35 8.73 17.65
C PRO A 220 -9.32 7.54 17.68
N GLU A 221 -10.37 7.64 18.51
CA GLU A 221 -11.45 6.64 18.61
C GLU A 221 -12.13 6.35 17.27
N LEU A 222 -12.23 7.35 16.40
CA LEU A 222 -12.84 7.27 15.06
C LEU A 222 -11.79 7.13 13.93
N SER A 223 -10.62 6.53 14.21
CA SER A 223 -9.50 6.43 13.25
C SER A 223 -9.90 5.82 11.90
N LEU A 224 -10.72 4.77 11.91
CA LEU A 224 -11.23 4.14 10.69
C LEU A 224 -12.10 5.10 9.86
N VAL A 225 -13.00 5.86 10.51
CA VAL A 225 -13.87 6.81 9.81
C VAL A 225 -13.07 7.97 9.22
N PHE A 226 -12.11 8.50 9.96
CA PHE A 226 -11.21 9.54 9.46
C PHE A 226 -10.42 9.06 8.25
N MET A 227 -9.84 7.85 8.31
CA MET A 227 -9.10 7.27 7.21
C MET A 227 -9.96 7.12 5.94
N MET A 228 -11.18 6.63 6.10
CA MET A 228 -12.13 6.48 4.99
C MET A 228 -12.53 7.83 4.38
N ALA A 229 -12.73 8.86 5.21
CA ALA A 229 -12.99 10.22 4.72
C ALA A 229 -11.83 10.79 3.89
N ILE A 230 -10.58 10.40 4.20
CA ILE A 230 -9.39 10.84 3.46
C ILE A 230 -9.31 10.15 2.10
N PHE A 231 -9.65 8.86 2.02
CA PHE A 231 -9.73 8.14 0.75
C PHE A 231 -10.71 8.82 -0.22
N GLY A 232 -11.87 9.28 0.26
CA GLY A 232 -12.87 9.98 -0.55
C GLY A 232 -12.46 11.35 -1.10
N VAL A 233 -11.33 11.93 -0.66
CA VAL A 233 -10.80 13.18 -1.25
C VAL A 233 -10.00 12.88 -2.52
N ALA A 234 -9.47 11.67 -2.69
CA ALA A 234 -8.60 11.31 -3.79
C ALA A 234 -9.20 11.49 -5.19
N PRO A 235 -10.47 11.08 -5.45
CA PRO A 235 -11.08 11.20 -6.78
C PRO A 235 -11.14 12.66 -7.24
N LEU A 236 -11.33 13.61 -6.32
CA LEU A 236 -11.33 15.04 -6.62
C LEU A 236 -9.96 15.52 -7.09
N GLY A 237 -8.89 15.07 -6.43
CA GLY A 237 -7.53 15.39 -6.84
C GLY A 237 -7.24 14.89 -8.25
N VAL A 238 -7.66 13.65 -8.56
CA VAL A 238 -7.44 13.05 -9.88
C VAL A 238 -8.22 13.79 -10.97
N PHE A 239 -9.48 14.13 -10.69
CA PHE A 239 -10.28 14.93 -11.61
C PHE A 239 -9.66 16.31 -11.86
N PHE A 240 -9.18 17.00 -10.81
CA PHE A 240 -8.52 18.29 -10.95
C PHE A 240 -7.22 18.21 -11.74
N ALA A 241 -6.43 17.14 -11.58
CA ALA A 241 -5.23 16.89 -12.38
C ALA A 241 -5.57 16.72 -13.87
N GLY A 242 -6.64 15.97 -14.18
CA GLY A 242 -7.12 15.77 -15.54
C GLY A 242 -7.68 17.04 -16.19
N TRP A 243 -8.47 17.81 -15.44
CA TRP A 243 -9.10 19.05 -15.91
C TRP A 243 -8.10 20.18 -16.11
N SER A 244 -7.22 20.42 -15.14
CA SER A 244 -6.29 21.55 -15.17
C SER A 244 -5.27 21.45 -16.30
N SER A 245 -4.96 20.24 -16.73
CA SER A 245 -4.05 19.93 -17.83
C SER A 245 -4.48 20.48 -19.21
N ASN A 246 -5.76 20.83 -19.38
CA ASN A 246 -6.33 21.36 -20.64
C ASN A 246 -5.98 20.54 -21.90
N ASN A 247 -5.95 19.21 -21.76
CA ASN A 247 -5.82 18.25 -22.85
C ASN A 247 -7.05 17.32 -22.85
N LYS A 248 -7.67 17.14 -24.01
CA LYS A 248 -8.89 16.33 -24.15
C LYS A 248 -8.69 14.88 -23.71
N TYR A 249 -7.52 14.29 -24.01
CA TYR A 249 -7.21 12.91 -23.64
C TYR A 249 -7.05 12.77 -22.12
N THR A 250 -6.27 13.66 -21.52
CA THR A 250 -6.04 13.73 -20.07
C THR A 250 -7.34 13.97 -19.30
N LEU A 251 -8.24 14.83 -19.83
CA LEU A 251 -9.54 15.08 -19.22
C LEU A 251 -10.45 13.83 -19.24
N ILE A 252 -10.52 13.13 -20.37
CA ILE A 252 -11.31 11.89 -20.47
C ILE A 252 -10.75 10.82 -19.53
N GLY A 253 -9.42 10.71 -19.43
CA GLY A 253 -8.74 9.82 -18.47
C GLY A 253 -9.07 10.15 -17.03
N GLY A 254 -9.03 11.43 -16.65
CA GLY A 254 -9.38 11.90 -15.29
C GLY A 254 -10.85 11.69 -14.94
N MET A 255 -11.77 11.91 -15.89
CA MET A 255 -13.21 11.63 -15.68
C MET A 255 -13.48 10.13 -15.47
N ARG A 256 -12.84 9.25 -16.26
CA ARG A 256 -12.96 7.79 -16.13
C ARG A 256 -12.42 7.31 -14.78
N SER A 257 -11.21 7.75 -14.42
CA SER A 257 -10.58 7.46 -13.12
C SER A 257 -11.49 7.86 -11.95
N ALA A 258 -11.92 9.13 -11.92
CA ALA A 258 -12.72 9.64 -10.82
C ALA A 258 -14.05 8.88 -10.68
N ALA A 259 -14.69 8.53 -11.82
CA ALA A 259 -15.91 7.72 -11.82
C ALA A 259 -15.67 6.29 -11.28
N GLN A 260 -14.54 5.67 -11.64
CA GLN A 260 -14.16 4.36 -11.10
C GLN A 260 -13.92 4.44 -9.58
N LEU A 261 -13.02 5.32 -9.13
CA LEU A 261 -12.67 5.43 -7.72
C LEU A 261 -13.93 5.63 -6.86
N THR A 262 -14.83 6.52 -7.30
CA THR A 262 -16.13 6.74 -6.62
C THR A 262 -17.02 5.48 -6.58
N ALA A 263 -17.06 4.69 -7.67
CA ALA A 263 -17.89 3.50 -7.74
C ALA A 263 -17.41 2.37 -6.81
N TYR A 264 -16.11 2.28 -6.55
CA TYR A 264 -15.50 1.25 -5.69
C TYR A 264 -15.31 1.70 -4.24
N GLU A 265 -15.36 3.00 -3.97
CA GLU A 265 -15.32 3.56 -2.62
C GLU A 265 -16.54 3.14 -1.79
N ILE A 266 -17.75 3.17 -2.37
CA ILE A 266 -18.97 2.83 -1.61
C ILE A 266 -18.94 1.36 -1.11
N PRO A 267 -18.68 0.34 -1.95
CA PRO A 267 -18.53 -1.02 -1.48
C PRO A 267 -17.36 -1.21 -0.49
N LEU A 268 -16.26 -0.48 -0.68
CA LEU A 268 -15.13 -0.47 0.26
C LEU A 268 -15.59 0.00 1.65
N LEU A 269 -16.26 1.14 1.74
CA LEU A 269 -16.78 1.70 3.00
C LEU A 269 -17.71 0.71 3.73
N ILE A 270 -18.61 0.06 3.00
CA ILE A 270 -19.55 -0.92 3.56
C ILE A 270 -18.80 -2.16 4.05
N SER A 271 -17.79 -2.63 3.30
CA SER A 271 -16.96 -3.78 3.72
C SER A 271 -16.17 -3.49 4.99
N VAL A 272 -15.63 -2.28 5.13
CA VAL A 272 -14.91 -1.82 6.31
C VAL A 272 -15.87 -1.64 7.50
N LEU A 273 -17.09 -1.13 7.25
CA LEU A 273 -18.11 -1.02 8.28
C LEU A 273 -18.48 -2.40 8.87
N ALA A 274 -18.53 -3.44 8.05
CA ALA A 274 -18.76 -4.81 8.53
C ALA A 274 -17.66 -5.27 9.52
N ILE A 275 -16.40 -4.86 9.30
CA ILE A 275 -15.28 -5.12 10.21
C ILE A 275 -15.47 -4.40 11.53
N ALA A 276 -15.83 -3.11 11.48
CA ALA A 276 -16.11 -2.31 12.68
C ALA A 276 -17.30 -2.88 13.51
N VAL A 277 -18.31 -3.43 12.84
CA VAL A 277 -19.44 -4.10 13.53
C VAL A 277 -19.00 -5.38 14.24
N ILE A 278 -18.16 -6.21 13.60
CA ILE A 278 -17.66 -7.43 14.23
C ILE A 278 -16.73 -7.13 15.40
N SER A 279 -15.81 -6.18 15.25
CA SER A 279 -14.90 -5.80 16.33
C SER A 279 -15.60 -5.05 17.47
N GLY A 280 -16.68 -4.31 17.15
CA GLY A 280 -17.37 -3.43 18.10
C GLY A 280 -16.67 -2.08 18.31
N SER A 281 -15.73 -1.69 17.42
CA SER A 281 -14.99 -0.44 17.52
C SER A 281 -14.60 0.13 16.15
N PHE A 282 -14.49 1.46 16.09
CA PHE A 282 -13.92 2.19 14.96
C PHE A 282 -12.41 2.45 15.11
N ASN A 283 -11.81 2.02 16.22
CA ASN A 283 -10.38 2.15 16.45
C ASN A 283 -9.63 0.97 15.81
N ILE A 284 -8.64 1.25 14.97
CA ILE A 284 -7.85 0.22 14.27
C ILE A 284 -7.03 -0.64 15.24
N LEU A 285 -6.49 -0.08 16.33
CA LEU A 285 -5.79 -0.87 17.35
C LEU A 285 -6.75 -1.83 18.03
N GLU A 286 -7.93 -1.36 18.44
CA GLU A 286 -8.94 -2.21 19.10
C GLU A 286 -9.49 -3.31 18.17
N ILE A 287 -9.54 -3.05 16.86
CA ILE A 287 -9.87 -4.09 15.86
C ILE A 287 -8.82 -5.21 15.88
N VAL A 288 -7.52 -4.86 15.93
CA VAL A 288 -6.44 -5.85 16.00
C VAL A 288 -6.45 -6.56 17.35
N ASP A 289 -6.63 -5.83 18.46
CA ASP A 289 -6.70 -6.41 19.80
C ASP A 289 -7.89 -7.36 19.94
N PHE A 290 -9.03 -7.06 19.30
CA PHE A 290 -10.17 -7.97 19.22
C PHE A 290 -9.81 -9.28 18.52
N GLN A 291 -9.01 -9.23 17.45
CA GLN A 291 -8.57 -10.44 16.73
C GLN A 291 -7.62 -11.32 17.56
N ILE A 292 -6.75 -10.68 18.35
CA ILE A 292 -5.70 -11.34 19.15
C ILE A 292 -6.27 -11.85 20.48
N GLU A 293 -6.76 -10.96 21.34
CA GLU A 293 -7.11 -11.32 22.73
C GLU A 293 -8.51 -11.94 22.83
N THR A 294 -9.49 -11.39 22.11
CA THR A 294 -10.91 -11.70 22.35
C THR A 294 -11.42 -12.82 21.44
N SER A 295 -11.24 -12.67 20.13
CA SER A 295 -11.72 -13.60 19.10
C SER A 295 -10.84 -14.84 18.98
N ASN A 296 -9.53 -14.70 19.26
CA ASN A 296 -8.49 -15.71 19.02
C ASN A 296 -8.63 -16.36 17.63
N THR A 297 -9.08 -15.58 16.65
CA THR A 297 -9.34 -16.02 15.28
C THR A 297 -9.31 -14.79 14.38
N TRP A 298 -8.66 -14.96 13.24
CA TRP A 298 -8.55 -13.92 12.23
C TRP A 298 -9.89 -13.65 11.54
N ASN A 299 -10.19 -12.37 11.33
CA ASN A 299 -11.40 -11.94 10.63
C ASN A 299 -11.49 -12.50 9.20
N LEU A 300 -10.36 -12.88 8.57
CA LEU A 300 -10.36 -13.59 7.29
C LEU A 300 -11.22 -14.86 7.30
N PHE A 301 -11.18 -15.63 8.39
CA PHE A 301 -11.94 -16.88 8.48
C PHE A 301 -13.39 -16.66 8.89
N ILE A 302 -13.67 -15.57 9.59
CA ILE A 302 -15.03 -15.21 10.05
C ILE A 302 -15.82 -14.57 8.89
N MET A 303 -15.21 -13.64 8.16
CA MET A 303 -15.81 -12.90 7.05
C MET A 303 -14.96 -13.00 5.78
N PRO A 304 -14.88 -14.19 5.16
CA PRO A 304 -14.12 -14.36 3.91
C PRO A 304 -14.69 -13.53 2.75
N LEU A 305 -16.02 -13.33 2.71
CA LEU A 305 -16.67 -12.45 1.73
C LEU A 305 -16.20 -11.00 1.93
N GLY A 306 -16.19 -10.49 3.16
CA GLY A 306 -15.70 -9.16 3.48
C GLY A 306 -14.22 -8.97 3.11
N ALA A 307 -13.39 -9.98 3.32
CA ALA A 307 -11.98 -9.97 2.92
C ALA A 307 -11.83 -9.89 1.40
N ALA A 308 -12.59 -10.70 0.65
CA ALA A 308 -12.57 -10.67 -0.81
C ALA A 308 -13.07 -9.32 -1.37
N LEU A 309 -14.15 -8.78 -0.82
CA LEU A 309 -14.70 -7.48 -1.21
C LEU A 309 -13.69 -6.37 -0.97
N PHE A 310 -13.13 -6.28 0.24
CA PHE A 310 -12.11 -5.29 0.58
C PHE A 310 -10.90 -5.38 -0.34
N LEU A 311 -10.41 -6.60 -0.60
CA LEU A 311 -9.26 -6.83 -1.48
C LEU A 311 -9.54 -6.34 -2.92
N ILE A 312 -10.69 -6.71 -3.48
CA ILE A 312 -11.09 -6.31 -4.84
C ILE A 312 -11.26 -4.79 -4.92
N THR A 313 -11.96 -4.18 -3.97
CA THR A 313 -12.19 -2.74 -3.97
C THR A 313 -10.92 -1.95 -3.75
N MET A 314 -9.99 -2.43 -2.93
CA MET A 314 -8.69 -1.78 -2.75
C MET A 314 -7.79 -1.89 -3.99
N ILE A 315 -7.83 -3.00 -4.73
CA ILE A 315 -7.11 -3.09 -6.02
C ILE A 315 -7.67 -2.08 -7.01
N ALA A 316 -9.00 -1.89 -7.03
CA ALA A 316 -9.67 -0.91 -7.87
C ALA A 316 -9.36 0.55 -7.47
N GLU A 317 -9.28 0.82 -6.17
CA GLU A 317 -8.92 2.14 -5.62
C GLU A 317 -7.47 2.56 -5.92
N VAL A 318 -6.57 1.59 -6.05
CA VAL A 318 -5.16 1.83 -6.41
C VAL A 318 -4.96 1.89 -7.93
N GLU A 319 -6.03 1.73 -8.71
CA GLU A 319 -6.03 1.78 -10.18
C GLU A 319 -5.07 0.77 -10.83
N ARG A 320 -4.89 -0.41 -10.23
CA ARG A 320 -3.99 -1.44 -10.77
C ARG A 320 -4.74 -2.48 -11.58
N ILE A 321 -4.07 -3.03 -12.61
CA ILE A 321 -4.59 -4.11 -13.47
C ILE A 321 -5.17 -5.22 -12.57
N PRO A 322 -6.44 -5.61 -12.76
CA PRO A 322 -7.28 -5.40 -13.95
C PRO A 322 -8.06 -4.07 -14.03
N PHE A 323 -8.05 -3.28 -12.96
CA PHE A 323 -8.81 -2.02 -12.79
C PHE A 323 -7.99 -0.76 -13.13
N ASP A 324 -6.96 -0.92 -13.94
CA ASP A 324 -6.24 0.21 -14.51
C ASP A 324 -7.07 0.79 -15.66
N MET A 325 -7.86 1.82 -15.40
CA MET A 325 -8.64 2.55 -16.41
C MET A 325 -7.90 3.71 -17.09
N PRO A 326 -7.06 4.50 -16.40
CA PRO A 326 -6.45 5.70 -16.97
C PRO A 326 -5.12 5.42 -17.68
N GLU A 327 -4.31 4.47 -17.20
CA GLU A 327 -2.91 4.27 -17.61
C GLU A 327 -2.77 3.48 -18.94
N ALA A 328 -3.84 3.40 -19.73
CA ALA A 328 -3.78 2.70 -21.02
C ALA A 328 -2.94 3.48 -22.04
N GLU A 329 -1.67 3.10 -22.21
CA GLU A 329 -0.84 3.53 -23.36
C GLU A 329 -1.56 3.31 -24.69
N ALA A 330 -2.35 2.23 -24.79
CA ALA A 330 -3.08 1.87 -26.01
C ALA A 330 -4.39 2.67 -26.25
N GLU A 331 -5.03 3.25 -25.22
CA GLU A 331 -6.30 3.98 -25.37
C GLU A 331 -6.18 5.49 -25.09
N LEU A 332 -5.51 5.87 -24.00
CA LEU A 332 -5.48 7.24 -23.47
C LEU A 332 -4.07 7.72 -23.09
N VAL A 333 -3.02 7.13 -23.68
CA VAL A 333 -1.60 7.43 -23.43
C VAL A 333 -1.14 7.09 -22.02
N GLU A 334 -1.63 7.80 -21.01
CA GLU A 334 -1.30 7.57 -19.59
C GLU A 334 -2.41 8.12 -18.66
N GLY A 335 -3.52 8.61 -19.22
CA GLY A 335 -4.64 9.10 -18.45
C GLY A 335 -4.39 10.47 -17.84
N TRP A 336 -4.71 10.63 -16.56
CA TRP A 336 -4.82 11.93 -15.90
C TRP A 336 -3.47 12.58 -15.52
N TRP A 337 -2.37 11.82 -15.52
CA TRP A 337 -1.04 12.35 -15.21
C TRP A 337 -0.16 12.65 -16.43
N THR A 338 -0.67 12.48 -17.66
CA THR A 338 0.09 12.57 -18.93
C THR A 338 0.89 13.87 -19.10
N GLU A 339 0.36 15.00 -18.62
CA GLU A 339 1.01 16.32 -18.76
C GLU A 339 2.02 16.64 -17.64
N TYR A 340 2.10 15.79 -16.59
CA TYR A 340 3.00 16.00 -15.48
C TYR A 340 4.39 15.48 -15.79
N GLY A 341 5.41 16.31 -15.51
CA GLY A 341 6.82 15.97 -15.67
C GLY A 341 7.64 16.16 -14.40
N GLY A 342 8.90 15.73 -14.46
CA GLY A 342 9.88 15.92 -13.40
C GLY A 342 9.46 15.33 -12.06
N ILE A 343 9.63 16.12 -10.99
CA ILE A 343 9.38 15.66 -9.62
C ILE A 343 7.91 15.39 -9.33
N ARG A 344 6.96 16.10 -9.95
CA ARG A 344 5.52 15.89 -9.71
C ARG A 344 5.11 14.51 -10.18
N TRP A 345 5.44 14.14 -11.42
CA TRP A 345 5.20 12.79 -11.91
C TRP A 345 5.84 11.74 -10.98
N GLY A 346 7.09 11.95 -10.55
CA GLY A 346 7.77 11.04 -9.62
C GLY A 346 7.08 10.89 -8.27
N LEU A 347 6.54 11.98 -7.71
CA LEU A 347 5.79 11.94 -6.45
C LEU A 347 4.41 11.31 -6.61
N MET A 348 3.74 11.52 -7.74
CA MET A 348 2.46 10.89 -8.04
C MET A 348 2.60 9.38 -8.22
N PHE A 349 3.64 8.95 -8.92
CA PHE A 349 4.03 7.53 -8.97
C PHE A 349 4.32 6.97 -7.58
N ALA A 350 5.08 7.70 -6.75
CA ALA A 350 5.34 7.28 -5.37
C ALA A 350 4.06 7.17 -4.53
N VAL A 351 3.09 8.06 -4.73
CA VAL A 351 1.79 8.03 -4.06
C VAL A 351 0.98 6.79 -4.43
N GLU A 352 0.92 6.41 -5.71
CA GLU A 352 0.23 5.18 -6.11
C GLU A 352 0.85 3.95 -5.41
N MET A 353 2.19 3.88 -5.37
CA MET A 353 2.89 2.82 -4.62
C MET A 353 2.60 2.88 -3.11
N MET A 354 2.53 4.08 -2.53
CA MET A 354 2.17 4.28 -1.13
C MET A 354 0.72 3.84 -0.87
N ARG A 355 -0.23 4.12 -1.76
CA ARG A 355 -1.62 3.65 -1.60
C ARG A 355 -1.74 2.14 -1.73
N ALA A 356 -1.03 1.54 -2.69
CA ALA A 356 -0.93 0.08 -2.82
C ALA A 356 -0.40 -0.57 -1.55
N TYR A 357 0.64 0.02 -0.98
CA TYR A 357 1.26 -0.47 0.24
C TYR A 357 0.36 -0.28 1.47
N ALA A 358 -0.32 0.87 1.58
CA ALA A 358 -1.30 1.13 2.63
C ALA A 358 -2.44 0.10 2.57
N ALA A 359 -2.93 -0.22 1.36
CA ALA A 359 -3.95 -1.27 1.17
C ALA A 359 -3.50 -2.64 1.71
N CYS A 360 -2.25 -3.00 1.46
CA CYS A 360 -1.68 -4.26 1.94
C CYS A 360 -1.53 -4.28 3.48
N ILE A 361 -1.11 -3.16 4.08
CA ILE A 361 -1.04 -3.03 5.54
C ILE A 361 -2.45 -3.11 6.16
N LEU A 362 -3.42 -2.38 5.60
CA LEU A 362 -4.80 -2.39 6.10
C LEU A 362 -5.43 -3.77 5.98
N PHE A 363 -5.17 -4.51 4.90
CA PHE A 363 -5.61 -5.91 4.80
C PHE A 363 -5.00 -6.77 5.91
N ALA A 364 -3.70 -6.59 6.19
CA ALA A 364 -3.04 -7.32 7.27
C ALA A 364 -3.61 -6.98 8.65
N LEU A 365 -3.90 -5.69 8.91
CA LEU A 365 -4.51 -5.21 10.15
C LEU A 365 -5.94 -5.75 10.30
N PHE A 366 -6.80 -5.56 9.31
CA PHE A 366 -8.22 -5.89 9.42
C PHE A 366 -8.53 -7.39 9.34
N PHE A 367 -7.77 -8.16 8.55
CA PHE A 367 -8.11 -9.56 8.26
C PHE A 367 -7.10 -10.58 8.75
N LEU A 368 -5.81 -10.23 8.87
CA LEU A 368 -4.74 -11.19 9.20
C LEU A 368 -4.19 -11.03 10.62
N GLY A 369 -4.90 -10.34 11.53
CA GLY A 369 -4.50 -10.20 12.93
C GLY A 369 -3.28 -9.29 13.13
N GLY A 370 -3.07 -8.31 12.26
CA GLY A 370 -2.03 -7.29 12.40
C GLY A 370 -0.63 -7.85 12.65
N TRP A 371 -0.07 -7.55 13.81
CA TRP A 371 1.27 -7.94 14.25
C TRP A 371 1.37 -9.32 14.92
N GLN A 372 0.26 -10.04 15.14
CA GLN A 372 0.29 -11.39 15.71
C GLN A 372 0.92 -12.40 14.73
N LEU A 373 1.64 -13.40 15.22
CA LEU A 373 2.08 -14.49 14.33
C LEU A 373 0.90 -15.39 13.91
N PRO A 374 0.94 -15.98 12.71
CA PRO A 374 -0.09 -16.94 12.29
C PRO A 374 -0.19 -18.10 13.27
N PHE A 375 -1.39 -18.29 13.83
CA PHE A 375 -1.72 -19.42 14.70
C PHE A 375 -0.89 -19.51 15.98
N GLU A 376 -0.36 -18.39 16.49
CA GLU A 376 0.50 -18.32 17.68
C GLU A 376 -0.08 -19.09 18.87
N ASP A 377 -1.32 -18.79 19.27
CA ASP A 377 -1.96 -19.42 20.44
C ASP A 377 -2.18 -20.93 20.29
N THR A 378 -2.48 -21.39 19.07
CA THR A 378 -2.66 -22.83 18.76
C THR A 378 -1.34 -23.59 18.58
N LEU A 379 -0.30 -22.95 18.08
CA LEU A 379 1.00 -23.58 17.78
C LEU A 379 1.92 -23.62 19.01
N VAL A 380 1.82 -22.62 19.91
CA VAL A 380 2.54 -22.62 21.20
C VAL A 380 2.07 -23.78 22.09
N GLY A 381 0.82 -24.22 21.96
CA GLY A 381 0.26 -25.37 22.68
C GLY A 381 0.77 -26.75 22.24
N LEU A 382 1.51 -26.87 21.12
CA LEU A 382 2.01 -28.15 20.62
C LEU A 382 3.39 -28.51 21.21
N PRO A 383 3.61 -29.74 21.72
CA PRO A 383 4.91 -30.16 22.23
C PRO A 383 5.98 -30.15 21.12
N TYR A 384 7.19 -29.69 21.45
CA TYR A 384 8.38 -29.49 20.58
C TYR A 384 8.30 -28.37 19.53
N VAL A 385 7.16 -28.16 18.86
CA VAL A 385 6.98 -27.05 17.89
C VAL A 385 6.71 -25.73 18.62
N GLY A 386 5.99 -25.77 19.73
CA GLY A 386 5.63 -24.59 20.51
C GLY A 386 6.84 -23.86 21.11
N VAL A 387 7.90 -24.58 21.48
CA VAL A 387 9.13 -23.94 22.03
C VAL A 387 9.88 -23.14 20.96
N ILE A 388 9.90 -23.62 19.71
CA ILE A 388 10.52 -22.89 18.59
C ILE A 388 9.66 -21.69 18.20
N PHE A 389 8.34 -21.86 18.17
CA PHE A 389 7.40 -20.78 17.85
C PHE A 389 7.38 -19.69 18.92
N ASP A 390 7.39 -20.04 20.21
CA ASP A 390 7.47 -19.10 21.33
C ASP A 390 8.80 -18.34 21.32
N PHE A 391 9.92 -19.02 21.02
CA PHE A 391 11.20 -18.34 20.81
C PHE A 391 11.16 -17.37 19.63
N LEU A 392 10.58 -17.76 18.49
CA LEU A 392 10.46 -16.90 17.30
C LEU A 392 9.50 -15.73 17.53
N ALA A 393 8.40 -15.95 18.26
CA ALA A 393 7.43 -14.93 18.63
C ALA A 393 8.06 -13.86 19.52
N ASN A 394 8.73 -14.27 20.60
CA ASN A 394 9.43 -13.34 21.48
C ASN A 394 10.65 -12.68 20.82
N ALA A 395 11.29 -13.34 19.85
CA ALA A 395 12.46 -12.77 19.16
C ALA A 395 12.09 -11.77 18.05
N THR A 396 10.91 -11.87 17.46
CA THR A 396 10.52 -11.07 16.28
C THR A 396 9.62 -9.90 16.69
N PRO A 397 10.06 -8.63 16.52
CA PRO A 397 9.20 -7.49 16.82
C PRO A 397 7.90 -7.53 16.01
N GLY A 398 6.80 -7.09 16.61
CA GLY A 398 5.48 -7.08 15.97
C GLY A 398 5.46 -6.30 14.65
N LEU A 399 6.28 -5.24 14.58
CA LEU A 399 6.54 -4.48 13.35
C LEU A 399 6.99 -5.36 12.18
N VAL A 400 7.94 -6.28 12.41
CA VAL A 400 8.50 -7.11 11.34
C VAL A 400 7.46 -8.08 10.80
N VAL A 401 6.60 -8.62 11.68
CA VAL A 401 5.51 -9.52 11.28
C VAL A 401 4.49 -8.79 10.41
N LEU A 402 4.07 -7.59 10.83
CA LEU A 402 3.14 -6.77 10.06
C LEU A 402 3.72 -6.44 8.68
N LEU A 403 4.97 -6.01 8.62
CA LEU A 403 5.65 -5.68 7.36
C LEU A 403 5.77 -6.90 6.45
N LEU A 404 6.11 -8.08 7.00
CA LEU A 404 6.19 -9.31 6.23
C LEU A 404 4.83 -9.68 5.62
N LYS A 405 3.74 -9.61 6.39
CA LYS A 405 2.38 -9.83 5.89
C LYS A 405 2.02 -8.82 4.80
N ALA A 406 2.34 -7.54 5.01
CA ALA A 406 2.09 -6.49 4.01
C ALA A 406 2.86 -6.76 2.70
N TYR A 407 4.14 -7.18 2.77
CA TYR A 407 4.91 -7.53 1.58
C TYR A 407 4.41 -8.79 0.87
N LEU A 408 3.92 -9.79 1.62
CA LEU A 408 3.28 -10.98 1.03
C LEU A 408 1.98 -10.60 0.31
N MET A 409 1.16 -9.74 0.92
CA MET A 409 -0.05 -9.21 0.27
C MET A 409 0.29 -8.35 -0.95
N PHE A 410 1.36 -7.56 -0.90
CA PHE A 410 1.82 -6.80 -2.05
C PHE A 410 2.30 -7.74 -3.18
N ALA A 411 3.03 -8.81 -2.86
CA ALA A 411 3.40 -9.82 -3.85
C ALA A 411 2.17 -10.49 -4.47
N PHE A 412 1.09 -10.70 -3.69
CA PHE A 412 -0.20 -11.13 -4.22
C PHE A 412 -0.82 -10.10 -5.17
N PHE A 413 -0.81 -8.80 -4.86
CA PHE A 413 -1.29 -7.75 -5.78
C PHE A 413 -0.52 -7.79 -7.12
N VAL A 414 0.79 -7.96 -7.05
CA VAL A 414 1.64 -8.08 -8.25
C VAL A 414 1.33 -9.37 -9.03
N TRP A 415 1.02 -10.47 -8.34
CA TRP A 415 0.59 -11.71 -8.98
C TRP A 415 -0.75 -11.55 -9.70
N VAL A 416 -1.73 -10.90 -9.08
CA VAL A 416 -3.03 -10.59 -9.68
C VAL A 416 -2.84 -9.75 -10.94
N ARG A 417 -2.02 -8.70 -10.87
CA ARG A 417 -1.64 -7.86 -12.02
C ARG A 417 -1.07 -8.68 -13.18
N ALA A 418 -0.23 -9.67 -12.90
CA ALA A 418 0.42 -10.48 -13.91
C ALA A 418 -0.45 -11.61 -14.48
N SER A 419 -1.50 -12.01 -13.76
CA SER A 419 -2.37 -13.15 -14.12
C SER A 419 -3.68 -12.72 -14.78
N LEU A 420 -4.26 -11.59 -14.36
CA LEU A 420 -5.54 -11.12 -14.87
C LEU A 420 -5.36 -10.23 -16.11
N HIS A 421 -6.33 -10.33 -17.00
CA HIS A 421 -6.43 -9.46 -18.17
C HIS A 421 -7.09 -8.14 -17.78
N ARG A 422 -6.76 -7.08 -18.53
CA ARG A 422 -7.42 -5.79 -18.41
C ARG A 422 -8.89 -5.89 -18.80
N VAL A 423 -9.76 -5.27 -18.00
CA VAL A 423 -11.21 -5.24 -18.24
C VAL A 423 -11.62 -3.86 -18.78
N ARG A 424 -12.67 -3.82 -19.61
CA ARG A 424 -13.19 -2.56 -20.17
C ARG A 424 -13.88 -1.73 -19.09
N THR A 425 -13.86 -0.40 -19.26
CA THR A 425 -14.47 0.58 -18.34
C THR A 425 -15.90 0.26 -17.94
N ASP A 426 -16.73 -0.06 -18.93
CA ASP A 426 -18.17 -0.23 -18.74
C ASP A 426 -18.45 -1.46 -17.86
N GLN A 427 -17.66 -2.52 -18.04
CA GLN A 427 -17.75 -3.76 -17.27
C GLN A 427 -17.24 -3.59 -15.84
N ILE A 428 -16.19 -2.78 -15.64
CA ILE A 428 -15.67 -2.43 -14.31
C ILE A 428 -16.75 -1.67 -13.52
N LEU A 429 -17.35 -0.63 -14.12
CA LEU A 429 -18.43 0.11 -13.46
C LEU A 429 -19.65 -0.78 -13.20
N GLU A 430 -20.03 -1.63 -14.15
CA GLU A 430 -21.12 -2.58 -13.97
C GLU A 430 -20.84 -3.57 -12.83
N PHE A 431 -19.61 -4.08 -12.72
CA PHE A 431 -19.19 -4.96 -11.65
C PHE A 431 -19.25 -4.28 -10.27
N GLY A 432 -18.77 -3.02 -10.16
CA GLY A 432 -18.88 -2.23 -8.93
C GLY A 432 -20.32 -2.04 -8.46
N TRP A 433 -21.19 -1.55 -9.36
CA TRP A 433 -22.56 -1.20 -9.00
C TRP A 433 -23.52 -2.38 -8.91
N ARG A 434 -23.45 -3.36 -9.82
CA ARG A 434 -24.40 -4.48 -9.87
C ARG A 434 -24.00 -5.64 -8.98
N TRP A 435 -22.70 -5.87 -8.75
CA TRP A 435 -22.22 -7.04 -8.03
C TRP A 435 -21.61 -6.69 -6.68
N LEU A 436 -20.61 -5.80 -6.64
CA LEU A 436 -19.89 -5.50 -5.40
C LEU A 436 -20.75 -4.76 -4.37
N LEU A 437 -21.59 -3.81 -4.81
CA LEU A 437 -22.44 -3.05 -3.90
C LEU A 437 -23.50 -3.94 -3.21
N PRO A 438 -24.29 -4.78 -3.91
CA PRO A 438 -25.19 -5.70 -3.22
C PRO A 438 -24.44 -6.72 -2.35
N ALA A 439 -23.30 -7.24 -2.81
CA ALA A 439 -22.50 -8.19 -2.05
C ALA A 439 -21.96 -7.59 -0.74
N SER A 440 -21.53 -6.32 -0.74
CA SER A 440 -21.08 -5.64 0.48
C SER A 440 -22.22 -5.40 1.47
N MET A 441 -23.42 -5.08 0.98
CA MET A 441 -24.62 -4.98 1.82
C MET A 441 -24.98 -6.33 2.47
N VAL A 442 -24.90 -7.43 1.72
CA VAL A 442 -25.10 -8.78 2.27
C VAL A 442 -24.03 -9.10 3.31
N ASN A 443 -22.76 -8.78 3.03
CA ASN A 443 -21.66 -8.98 3.99
C ASN A 443 -21.89 -8.21 5.29
N LEU A 444 -22.37 -6.95 5.22
CA LEU A 444 -22.72 -6.17 6.40
C LEU A 444 -23.87 -6.80 7.20
N ALA A 445 -24.92 -7.26 6.52
CA ALA A 445 -26.03 -7.95 7.18
C ALA A 445 -25.57 -9.24 7.88
N VAL A 446 -24.69 -10.01 7.23
CA VAL A 446 -24.08 -11.21 7.81
C VAL A 446 -23.21 -10.83 9.02
N ALA A 447 -22.40 -9.78 8.94
CA ALA A 447 -21.59 -9.30 10.07
C ALA A 447 -22.44 -8.91 11.28
N ILE A 448 -23.56 -8.21 11.07
CA ILE A 448 -24.50 -7.85 12.13
C ILE A 448 -25.11 -9.11 12.75
N TRP A 449 -25.57 -10.06 11.92
CA TRP A 449 -26.13 -11.32 12.39
C TRP A 449 -25.12 -12.14 13.20
N LEU A 450 -23.88 -12.24 12.73
CA LEU A 450 -22.80 -12.92 13.43
C LEU A 450 -22.53 -12.29 14.80
N ARG A 451 -22.52 -10.97 14.88
CA ARG A 451 -22.29 -10.26 16.15
C ARG A 451 -23.43 -10.51 17.15
N LEU A 452 -24.68 -10.37 16.73
CA LEU A 452 -25.83 -10.45 17.64
C LEU A 452 -26.18 -11.90 18.03
N GLU A 453 -26.20 -12.82 17.08
CA GLU A 453 -26.75 -14.16 17.30
C GLU A 453 -25.69 -15.20 17.66
N VAL A 454 -24.44 -15.02 17.21
CA VAL A 454 -23.37 -16.02 17.42
C VAL A 454 -22.44 -15.60 18.56
N TRP A 455 -22.02 -14.33 18.55
CA TRP A 455 -21.06 -13.82 19.53
C TRP A 455 -21.72 -13.51 20.88
N ASP A 456 -22.78 -12.69 20.91
CA ASP A 456 -23.43 -12.27 22.15
C ASP A 456 -24.28 -13.37 22.82
N SER A 457 -24.67 -14.42 22.10
CA SER A 457 -25.45 -15.55 22.64
C SER A 457 -24.61 -16.52 23.48
N THR A 458 -23.29 -16.51 23.31
CA THR A 458 -22.39 -17.40 24.06
C THR A 458 -22.04 -16.73 25.39
N ALA A 459 -22.40 -17.36 26.52
CA ALA A 459 -22.21 -16.79 27.87
C ALA A 459 -20.75 -16.44 28.25
N ALA A 460 -19.77 -16.85 27.44
CA ALA A 460 -18.35 -16.57 27.60
C ALA A 460 -17.76 -15.63 26.52
N GLY A 461 -18.56 -15.12 25.57
CA GLY A 461 -18.11 -14.19 24.52
C GLY A 461 -17.02 -14.78 23.62
N GLY A 462 -17.37 -15.78 22.80
CA GLY A 462 -16.41 -16.45 21.92
C GLY A 462 -17.11 -17.11 20.72
N TRP A 463 -16.36 -17.32 19.64
CA TRP A 463 -16.88 -18.03 18.47
C TRP A 463 -17.10 -19.50 18.82
N PRO A 464 -18.28 -20.07 18.54
CA PRO A 464 -18.46 -21.50 18.69
C PRO A 464 -17.54 -22.21 17.67
N ILE A 465 -16.94 -23.34 18.09
CA ILE A 465 -15.92 -24.07 17.34
C ILE A 465 -16.37 -24.40 15.89
N TRP A 466 -17.68 -24.56 15.68
CA TRP A 466 -18.25 -24.88 14.37
C TRP A 466 -18.52 -23.65 13.49
N ALA A 467 -18.67 -22.43 14.03
CA ALA A 467 -19.05 -21.26 13.23
C ALA A 467 -17.98 -20.91 12.20
N VAL A 468 -16.72 -20.85 12.60
CA VAL A 468 -15.62 -20.46 11.71
C VAL A 468 -15.43 -21.45 10.54
N PRO A 469 -15.37 -22.79 10.76
CA PRO A 469 -15.29 -23.74 9.65
C PRO A 469 -16.52 -23.74 8.73
N VAL A 470 -17.72 -23.54 9.28
CA VAL A 470 -18.96 -23.50 8.48
C VAL A 470 -19.01 -22.25 7.61
N LEU A 471 -18.69 -21.08 8.16
CA LEU A 471 -18.69 -19.82 7.40
C LEU A 471 -17.63 -19.86 6.29
N PHE A 472 -16.39 -20.21 6.65
CA PHE A 472 -15.31 -20.31 5.67
C PHE A 472 -15.56 -21.41 4.63
N GLY A 473 -16.03 -22.57 5.07
CA GLY A 473 -16.39 -23.68 4.19
C GLY A 473 -17.55 -23.34 3.26
N SER A 474 -18.59 -22.68 3.75
CA SER A 474 -19.74 -22.23 2.93
C SER A 474 -19.32 -21.22 1.87
N PHE A 475 -18.40 -20.30 2.21
CA PHE A 475 -17.83 -19.36 1.26
C PHE A 475 -16.99 -20.07 0.20
N ILE A 476 -16.15 -21.03 0.58
CA ILE A 476 -15.38 -21.83 -0.38
C ILE A 476 -16.32 -22.60 -1.30
N VAL A 477 -17.36 -23.24 -0.76
CA VAL A 477 -18.36 -23.96 -1.57
C VAL A 477 -19.06 -23.00 -2.51
N ALA A 478 -19.52 -21.84 -2.04
CA ALA A 478 -20.14 -20.82 -2.90
C ALA A 478 -19.18 -20.33 -3.98
N PHE A 479 -17.91 -20.09 -3.63
CA PHE A 479 -16.86 -19.69 -4.57
C PHE A 479 -16.59 -20.78 -5.61
N VAL A 480 -16.51 -22.06 -5.19
CA VAL A 480 -16.31 -23.20 -6.08
C VAL A 480 -17.52 -23.40 -6.98
N VAL A 481 -18.74 -23.27 -6.46
CA VAL A 481 -19.96 -23.30 -7.28
C VAL A 481 -19.92 -22.19 -8.31
N LEU A 482 -19.64 -20.95 -7.91
CA LEU A 482 -19.52 -19.82 -8.86
C LEU A 482 -18.37 -20.00 -9.86
N ALA A 483 -17.26 -20.63 -9.47
CA ALA A 483 -16.13 -20.90 -10.34
C ALA A 483 -16.39 -22.09 -11.30
N LEU A 484 -17.28 -23.01 -10.93
CA LEU A 484 -17.69 -24.16 -11.75
C LEU A 484 -18.92 -23.86 -12.61
N ASP A 485 -19.73 -22.88 -12.22
CA ASP A 485 -20.85 -22.32 -13.00
C ASP A 485 -20.34 -21.46 -14.16
N GLU A 486 -19.26 -21.92 -14.81
CA GLU A 486 -18.86 -21.41 -16.12
C GLU A 486 -19.98 -21.75 -17.10
N ASP A 487 -20.65 -20.71 -17.61
CA ASP A 487 -21.68 -20.80 -18.66
C ASP A 487 -21.26 -21.81 -19.74
N GLU A 488 -21.95 -22.96 -19.82
CA GLU A 488 -21.73 -23.94 -20.89
C GLU A 488 -21.93 -23.27 -22.27
N ASP A 489 -22.83 -22.30 -22.37
CA ASP A 489 -23.06 -21.47 -23.55
C ASP A 489 -21.83 -20.60 -23.93
N ALA A 490 -21.05 -20.13 -22.95
CA ALA A 490 -19.83 -19.36 -23.19
C ALA A 490 -18.67 -20.24 -23.70
N LEU A 491 -18.62 -21.50 -23.25
CA LEU A 491 -17.69 -22.52 -23.73
C LEU A 491 -18.06 -23.02 -25.13
N GLU A 492 -19.34 -23.28 -25.40
CA GLU A 492 -19.85 -23.69 -26.72
C GLU A 492 -19.62 -22.61 -27.77
N LEU A 493 -19.76 -21.33 -27.39
CA LEU A 493 -19.51 -20.23 -28.31
C LEU A 493 -18.05 -20.10 -28.71
N ASN A 494 -17.08 -20.56 -27.88
CA ASN A 494 -15.62 -20.46 -28.07
C ASN A 494 -15.16 -19.18 -28.80
N ARG A 495 -15.93 -18.10 -28.65
CA ARG A 495 -15.60 -16.76 -29.09
C ARG A 495 -14.76 -16.25 -27.96
N ARG A 496 -13.48 -16.63 -27.98
CA ARG A 496 -12.44 -15.81 -27.36
C ARG A 496 -12.82 -14.36 -27.61
N MET A 497 -13.14 -13.59 -26.56
CA MET A 497 -13.78 -12.26 -26.64
C MET A 497 -12.96 -11.21 -27.41
N TYR A 498 -11.81 -11.56 -27.99
CA TYR A 498 -10.83 -10.64 -28.56
C TYR A 498 -10.26 -11.03 -29.93
N HIS A 499 -10.87 -11.94 -30.70
CA HIS A 499 -10.55 -12.06 -32.13
C HIS A 499 -11.71 -11.53 -32.97
N THR A 500 -11.55 -10.33 -33.54
CA THR A 500 -12.26 -9.98 -34.77
C THR A 500 -11.68 -10.83 -35.89
N GLN A 501 -12.16 -12.07 -36.02
CA GLN A 501 -11.95 -12.80 -37.27
C GLN A 501 -12.91 -12.22 -38.29
N THR A 502 -12.39 -11.48 -39.26
CA THR A 502 -13.08 -11.35 -40.54
C THR A 502 -12.94 -12.70 -41.23
N LEU A 503 -14.07 -13.32 -41.61
CA LEU A 503 -14.07 -14.58 -42.35
C LEU A 503 -13.31 -14.46 -43.69
N GLU A 504 -13.21 -13.25 -44.21
CA GLU A 504 -12.37 -12.92 -45.35
C GLU A 504 -11.02 -12.36 -44.91
N LYS A 505 -9.94 -12.94 -45.43
CA LYS A 505 -8.60 -12.36 -45.34
C LYS A 505 -8.62 -11.01 -46.05
N ALA A 506 -8.25 -9.95 -45.34
CA ALA A 506 -8.00 -8.65 -45.97
C ALA A 506 -6.94 -8.83 -47.07
N SER A 507 -7.36 -8.69 -48.33
CA SER A 507 -6.47 -8.68 -49.49
C SER A 507 -6.62 -7.33 -50.20
N PRO A 508 -5.56 -6.79 -50.82
CA PRO A 508 -5.65 -5.51 -51.52
C PRO A 508 -6.69 -5.60 -52.65
N GLY A 509 -7.87 -4.99 -52.45
CA GLY A 509 -8.98 -4.98 -53.43
C GLY A 509 -10.33 -5.50 -52.94
N THR A 510 -10.46 -5.99 -51.69
CA THR A 510 -11.73 -6.56 -51.16
C THR A 510 -12.76 -5.54 -50.68
N HIS A 511 -12.51 -4.24 -50.82
CA HIS A 511 -13.56 -3.23 -50.66
C HIS A 511 -13.74 -2.48 -51.96
N ARG A 512 -14.80 -2.84 -52.67
CA ARG A 512 -15.29 -2.15 -53.86
C ARG A 512 -16.79 -1.89 -53.71
N ASP A 513 -17.19 -1.44 -52.53
CA ASP A 513 -18.51 -0.85 -52.23
C ASP A 513 -18.34 0.25 -51.18
#